data_AF-A0A8C8AXP2-F1
#
_entry.id   AF-A0A8C8AXP2-F1
#
_cell.length_a   1.000
_cell.length_b   1.000
_cell.length_c   1.000
_cell.angle_alpha   90.00
_cell.angle_beta   90.00
_cell.angle_gamma   90.00
#
_symmetry.space_group_name_H-M   'P 1'
#
loop_
_entity.id
_entity.type
_entity.pdbx_description
1 polymer ?
#
loop_
_entity_poly.entity_id
_entity_poly.type
_entity_poly.pdbx_seq_one_letter_code
_entity_poly.pdbx_strand_id
1 'polypeptide(L)'
;MALRRLIQQNHNASSAGLGASPAGGEPALPMDSRRIQHLASTVGTLPRGRKQLALARSTSLGDSSRPQRHLIAILKEDKESFGFEIQTIRFPHQNDNSLEVCTCVCKIQEESPAHLSGLQIGDILASINGVNTDGFSHKQIVDLIKSSGNYLR
;
A
#
# COMPACT_ATOMS: atom_id res chain seq x y z
N MET A 1 4.78 -9.61 -49.94
CA MET A 1 5.34 -8.24 -49.93
C MET A 1 4.59 -7.39 -48.91
N ALA A 2 4.91 -7.54 -47.61
CA ALA A 2 4.28 -6.87 -46.47
C ALA A 2 5.13 -7.20 -45.23
N LEU A 3 5.36 -6.37 -44.20
CA LEU A 3 5.00 -4.97 -43.93
C LEU A 3 6.25 -4.23 -43.36
N ARG A 4 6.36 -2.92 -43.58
CA ARG A 4 7.46 -2.10 -43.01
C ARG A 4 7.31 -1.94 -41.50
N ARG A 5 8.42 -2.11 -40.77
CA ARG A 5 8.51 -2.12 -39.30
C ARG A 5 9.20 -0.86 -38.77
N LEU A 6 8.58 0.32 -38.92
CA LEU A 6 9.23 1.57 -38.50
C LEU A 6 9.19 1.71 -36.98
N ILE A 7 10.34 1.45 -36.35
CA ILE A 7 10.54 1.54 -34.90
C ILE A 7 10.85 3.00 -34.52
N GLN A 8 10.25 3.40 -33.41
CA GLN A 8 10.57 4.53 -32.54
C GLN A 8 12.02 5.05 -32.62
N GLN A 9 12.20 6.36 -32.80
CA GLN A 9 13.41 7.07 -32.37
C GLN A 9 13.01 8.29 -31.53
N ASN A 10 13.09 8.11 -30.21
CA ASN A 10 13.01 9.21 -29.24
C ASN A 10 14.43 9.77 -29.07
N HIS A 11 14.68 11.01 -29.52
CA HIS A 11 15.99 11.63 -29.41
C HIS A 11 16.12 12.43 -28.10
N ASN A 12 17.04 11.97 -27.25
CA ASN A 12 17.57 12.73 -26.12
C ASN A 12 18.88 13.41 -26.54
N ALA A 13 18.99 14.73 -26.39
CA ALA A 13 20.27 15.44 -26.37
C ALA A 13 20.17 16.77 -25.59
N SER A 14 21.14 17.04 -24.74
CA SER A 14 21.28 18.22 -23.88
C SER A 14 21.77 19.48 -24.63
N SER A 15 21.60 20.68 -24.04
CA SER A 15 22.72 21.55 -23.58
C SER A 15 22.31 23.02 -23.33
N ALA A 16 23.25 23.78 -22.72
CA ALA A 16 23.26 25.20 -22.30
C ALA A 16 22.57 26.25 -23.21
N GLY A 17 22.29 27.49 -22.80
CA GLY A 17 22.57 28.26 -21.56
C GLY A 17 22.81 29.76 -21.90
N LEU A 18 22.63 30.67 -20.91
CA LEU A 18 22.72 32.16 -21.03
C LEU A 18 21.57 32.79 -21.87
N GLY A 19 20.83 33.85 -21.50
CA GLY A 19 20.68 34.67 -20.28
C GLY A 19 19.26 35.30 -20.28
N ALA A 20 18.94 36.45 -19.67
CA ALA A 20 19.69 37.41 -18.84
C ALA A 20 18.71 38.19 -17.89
N SER A 21 18.84 39.52 -17.76
CA SER A 21 18.05 40.48 -16.94
C SER A 21 18.39 41.93 -17.41
N PRO A 22 17.84 43.06 -16.89
CA PRO A 22 16.92 43.32 -15.75
C PRO A 22 15.66 44.13 -16.22
N ALA A 23 14.91 44.99 -15.49
CA ALA A 23 15.01 45.61 -14.14
C ALA A 23 13.65 46.17 -13.61
N GLY A 24 13.59 46.45 -12.29
CA GLY A 24 12.64 47.39 -11.65
C GLY A 24 11.34 46.79 -11.09
N GLY A 25 10.86 47.11 -9.88
CA GLY A 25 11.38 47.88 -8.72
C GLY A 25 10.69 47.30 -7.46
N GLU A 26 11.11 47.48 -6.20
CA GLU A 26 11.17 48.70 -5.35
C GLU A 26 11.65 48.20 -3.93
N PRO A 27 11.89 49.02 -2.87
CA PRO A 27 13.19 49.09 -2.23
C PRO A 27 13.21 48.51 -0.80
N ALA A 28 14.35 48.65 -0.13
CA ALA A 28 14.66 47.98 1.14
C ALA A 28 14.90 48.95 2.34
N LEU A 29 14.90 48.36 3.54
CA LEU A 29 15.39 48.89 4.84
C LEU A 29 14.47 49.91 5.56
N PRO A 30 14.62 50.16 6.88
CA PRO A 30 15.53 49.55 7.87
C PRO A 30 14.80 48.99 9.14
N MET A 31 15.59 48.65 10.17
CA MET A 31 15.19 48.02 11.43
C MET A 31 14.75 49.02 12.53
N ASP A 32 14.13 48.46 13.57
CA ASP A 32 14.03 48.94 14.97
C ASP A 32 13.19 50.17 15.36
N SER A 33 12.40 49.97 16.43
CA SER A 33 12.28 50.85 17.62
C SER A 33 10.85 51.08 18.15
N ARG A 34 10.22 50.10 18.81
CA ARG A 34 9.20 50.36 19.86
C ARG A 34 9.35 49.46 21.09
N ARG A 35 10.17 49.96 22.03
CA ARG A 35 10.08 49.77 23.49
C ARG A 35 8.64 49.49 23.98
N ILE A 36 8.44 48.47 24.81
CA ILE A 36 7.65 48.48 26.07
C ILE A 36 7.84 47.15 26.85
N GLN A 37 8.46 47.26 28.04
CA GLN A 37 8.19 46.57 29.32
C GLN A 37 7.79 45.07 29.25
N HIS A 38 8.61 44.08 29.65
CA HIS A 38 9.31 43.84 30.94
C HIS A 38 8.40 43.62 32.16
N LEU A 39 8.47 42.39 32.71
CA LEU A 39 7.98 41.88 34.00
C LEU A 39 6.48 42.03 34.38
N ALA A 40 5.80 40.88 34.49
CA ALA A 40 4.81 40.62 35.53
C ALA A 40 4.75 39.11 35.86
N SER A 41 5.38 38.71 36.96
CA SER A 41 5.30 37.35 37.52
C SER A 41 4.36 37.34 38.73
N THR A 42 3.16 36.75 38.62
CA THR A 42 2.36 36.34 39.79
C THR A 42 1.35 35.22 39.46
N VAL A 43 1.28 34.27 40.39
CA VAL A 43 0.28 33.21 40.61
C VAL A 43 -1.17 33.56 40.21
N GLY A 44 -1.93 32.60 39.65
CA GLY A 44 -3.40 32.63 39.75
C GLY A 44 -4.23 31.77 38.77
N THR A 45 -4.73 30.62 39.27
CA THR A 45 -5.99 29.93 38.86
C THR A 45 -6.20 29.44 37.41
N LEU A 46 -6.54 28.15 37.25
CA LEU A 46 -7.28 27.64 36.09
C LEU A 46 -8.78 28.00 36.21
N PRO A 47 -9.44 28.33 35.10
CA PRO A 47 -10.84 27.96 34.90
C PRO A 47 -11.07 27.09 33.66
N ARG A 48 -12.01 26.15 33.85
CA ARG A 48 -12.59 25.22 32.89
C ARG A 48 -12.94 25.85 31.52
N GLY A 49 -12.71 25.09 30.46
CA GLY A 49 -13.74 24.93 29.42
C GLY A 49 -13.40 25.38 27.99
N ARG A 50 -12.72 24.53 27.23
CA ARG A 50 -13.08 24.32 25.81
C ARG A 50 -12.76 22.88 25.41
N LYS A 51 -13.74 22.17 24.83
CA LYS A 51 -13.52 20.84 24.28
C LYS A 51 -12.60 20.95 23.07
N GLN A 52 -11.29 20.74 23.27
CA GLN A 52 -10.38 20.52 22.15
C GLN A 52 -10.62 19.11 21.62
N LEU A 53 -11.62 18.99 20.75
CA LEU A 53 -11.68 17.90 19.79
C LEU A 53 -10.47 18.05 18.86
N ALA A 54 -9.33 17.58 19.33
CA ALA A 54 -8.18 17.29 18.49
C ALA A 54 -8.60 16.14 17.58
N LEU A 55 -9.22 16.49 16.46
CA LEU A 55 -9.48 15.59 15.35
C LEU A 55 -8.13 15.03 14.92
N ALA A 56 -7.80 13.83 15.42
CA ALA A 56 -6.58 13.13 15.08
C ALA A 56 -6.63 12.88 13.58
N ARG A 57 -5.77 13.63 12.86
CA ARG A 57 -5.74 13.79 11.41
C ARG A 57 -6.00 12.46 10.71
N SER A 58 -7.04 12.41 9.89
CA SER A 58 -7.33 11.27 9.02
C SER A 58 -6.14 11.02 8.07
N THR A 59 -5.32 10.03 8.39
CA THR A 59 -4.47 9.34 7.42
C THR A 59 -5.39 8.46 6.56
N SER A 60 -5.35 8.45 5.23
CA SER A 60 -4.44 9.12 4.30
C SER A 60 -5.19 9.38 2.98
N LEU A 61 -5.12 10.60 2.44
CA LEU A 61 -5.37 10.83 1.02
C LEU A 61 -4.11 10.41 0.25
N GLY A 62 -3.97 9.10 0.02
CA GLY A 62 -2.75 8.54 -0.56
C GLY A 62 -2.99 7.15 -1.16
N ASP A 63 -3.01 7.12 -2.48
CA ASP A 63 -2.88 5.94 -3.35
C ASP A 63 -4.03 4.91 -3.32
N SER A 64 -5.08 5.19 -4.09
CA SER A 64 -6.18 4.27 -4.41
C SER A 64 -5.81 3.17 -5.42
N SER A 65 -4.53 2.93 -5.71
CA SER A 65 -4.09 1.90 -6.67
C SER A 65 -3.57 0.60 -6.02
N ARG A 66 -3.30 0.58 -4.71
CA ARG A 66 -2.84 -0.64 -4.03
C ARG A 66 -4.01 -1.61 -3.83
N PRO A 67 -3.88 -2.90 -4.20
CA PRO A 67 -4.92 -3.90 -3.97
C PRO A 67 -5.35 -3.93 -2.50
N GLN A 68 -6.66 -3.77 -2.25
CA GLN A 68 -7.21 -3.79 -0.90
C GLN A 68 -7.10 -5.21 -0.33
N ARG A 69 -6.11 -5.43 0.53
CA ARG A 69 -5.90 -6.71 1.20
C ARG A 69 -7.08 -6.99 2.14
N HIS A 70 -7.87 -8.01 1.84
CA HIS A 70 -8.88 -8.53 2.75
C HIS A 70 -8.23 -9.57 3.68
N LEU A 71 -8.61 -9.56 4.96
CA LEU A 71 -8.13 -10.52 5.96
C LEU A 71 -9.27 -11.50 6.25
N ILE A 72 -9.04 -12.78 5.96
CA ILE A 72 -10.04 -13.84 6.12
C ILE A 72 -9.50 -14.86 7.12
N ALA A 73 -10.28 -15.18 8.13
CA ALA A 73 -9.96 -16.23 9.08
C ALA A 73 -10.92 -17.41 8.87
N ILE A 74 -10.38 -18.60 8.58
CA ILE A 74 -11.13 -19.83 8.31
C ILE A 74 -10.89 -20.80 9.46
N LEU A 75 -11.97 -21.25 10.10
CA LEU A 75 -11.97 -22.28 11.12
C LEU A 75 -12.71 -23.51 10.60
N LYS A 76 -12.14 -24.71 10.79
CA LYS A 76 -12.76 -25.99 10.42
C LYS A 76 -12.77 -26.99 11.57
N GLU A 77 -13.57 -28.04 11.46
CA GLU A 77 -13.56 -29.20 12.35
C GLU A 77 -12.36 -30.14 12.09
N ASP A 78 -12.09 -31.03 13.04
CA ASP A 78 -11.15 -32.12 12.86
C ASP A 78 -11.59 -33.07 11.75
N LYS A 79 -10.66 -33.41 10.84
CA LYS A 79 -10.81 -34.33 9.70
C LYS A 79 -11.56 -33.79 8.47
N GLU A 80 -12.13 -32.59 8.50
CA GLU A 80 -12.63 -31.96 7.26
C GLU A 80 -11.53 -31.19 6.51
N SER A 81 -11.86 -30.68 5.33
CA SER A 81 -10.99 -29.78 4.55
C SER A 81 -11.50 -28.36 4.61
N PHE A 82 -10.66 -27.36 4.35
CA PHE A 82 -11.13 -25.97 4.27
C PHE A 82 -12.07 -25.72 3.08
N GLY A 83 -12.14 -26.63 2.09
CA GLY A 83 -13.08 -26.54 0.96
C GLY A 83 -12.71 -25.54 -0.14
N PHE A 84 -11.41 -25.27 -0.35
CA PHE A 84 -10.94 -24.45 -1.46
C PHE A 84 -9.73 -25.08 -2.18
N GLU A 85 -9.55 -24.71 -3.45
CA GLU A 85 -8.41 -25.08 -4.28
C GLU A 85 -7.63 -23.83 -4.69
N ILE A 86 -6.31 -23.95 -4.81
CA ILE A 86 -5.41 -22.85 -5.18
C ILE A 86 -4.67 -23.16 -6.48
N GLN A 87 -4.41 -22.11 -7.27
CA GLN A 87 -3.61 -22.17 -8.49
C GLN A 87 -2.45 -21.18 -8.39
N THR A 88 -1.25 -21.64 -8.74
CA THR A 88 -0.05 -20.81 -8.79
C THR A 88 0.26 -20.43 -10.23
N ILE A 89 0.18 -19.14 -10.52
CA ILE A 89 0.35 -18.53 -11.84
C ILE A 89 1.71 -17.84 -11.87
N ARG A 90 2.44 -17.97 -12.99
CA ARG A 90 3.69 -17.23 -13.24
C ARG A 90 3.50 -16.29 -14.42
N PHE A 91 3.94 -15.05 -14.28
CA PHE A 91 3.87 -14.04 -15.33
C PHE A 91 5.16 -13.21 -15.37
N PRO A 92 5.54 -12.65 -16.54
CA PRO A 92 6.72 -11.81 -16.65
C PRO A 92 6.51 -10.52 -15.85
N HIS A 93 7.51 -10.14 -15.05
CA HIS A 93 7.56 -8.84 -14.42
C HIS A 93 7.89 -7.76 -15.48
N GLN A 94 7.30 -6.57 -15.37
CA GLN A 94 7.38 -5.56 -16.44
C GLN A 94 8.75 -4.86 -16.55
N ASN A 95 9.53 -4.82 -15.46
CA ASN A 95 10.74 -4.00 -15.36
C ASN A 95 12.05 -4.80 -15.27
N ASP A 96 11.97 -6.12 -15.12
CA ASP A 96 13.10 -7.03 -15.01
C ASP A 96 12.68 -8.36 -15.65
N ASN A 97 13.62 -9.07 -16.30
CA ASN A 97 13.38 -10.34 -16.99
C ASN A 97 13.03 -11.52 -16.04
N SER A 98 12.75 -11.21 -14.78
CA SER A 98 12.21 -12.07 -13.74
C SER A 98 10.76 -12.51 -14.00
N LEU A 99 10.38 -13.65 -13.41
CA LEU A 99 9.02 -14.15 -13.37
C LEU A 99 8.43 -13.89 -11.99
N GLU A 100 7.35 -13.13 -11.92
CA GLU A 100 6.56 -12.96 -10.71
C GLU A 100 5.65 -14.19 -10.54
N VAL A 101 5.43 -14.61 -9.29
CA VAL A 101 4.67 -15.81 -8.94
C VAL A 101 3.55 -15.43 -7.99
N CYS A 102 2.31 -15.54 -8.46
CA CYS A 102 1.11 -15.27 -7.68
C CYS A 102 0.37 -16.60 -7.43
N THR A 103 -0.26 -16.74 -6.27
CA THR A 103 -1.16 -17.86 -5.97
C THR A 103 -2.53 -17.34 -5.59
N CYS A 104 -3.57 -17.83 -6.27
CA CYS A 104 -4.95 -17.42 -6.08
C CYS A 104 -5.88 -18.61 -5.85
N VAL A 105 -7.06 -18.33 -5.29
CA VAL A 105 -8.14 -19.31 -5.13
C VAL A 105 -8.81 -19.53 -6.48
N CYS A 106 -8.82 -20.77 -6.99
CA CYS A 106 -9.43 -21.10 -8.28
C CYS A 106 -10.80 -21.77 -8.15
N LYS A 107 -11.12 -22.34 -6.99
CA LYS A 107 -12.41 -23.00 -6.72
C LYS A 107 -12.69 -23.03 -5.22
N ILE A 108 -13.97 -22.95 -4.86
CA ILE A 108 -14.49 -23.05 -3.50
C ILE A 108 -15.69 -24.01 -3.53
N GLN A 109 -15.80 -24.83 -2.51
CA GLN A 109 -16.91 -25.77 -2.29
C GLN A 109 -18.05 -25.05 -1.53
N GLU A 110 -19.29 -25.19 -2.00
CA GLU A 110 -20.47 -24.68 -1.30
C GLU A 110 -20.61 -25.29 0.10
N GLU A 111 -21.18 -24.53 1.04
CA GLU A 111 -21.30 -24.89 2.47
C GLU A 111 -19.98 -25.23 3.20
N SER A 112 -18.82 -25.01 2.59
CA SER A 112 -17.53 -25.29 3.22
C SER A 112 -17.06 -24.17 4.18
N PRO A 113 -16.12 -24.46 5.10
CA PRO A 113 -15.52 -23.45 5.96
C PRO A 113 -15.02 -22.20 5.23
N ALA A 114 -14.37 -22.36 4.07
CA ALA A 114 -13.89 -21.23 3.26
C ALA A 114 -15.04 -20.39 2.68
N HIS A 115 -16.10 -21.04 2.20
CA HIS A 115 -17.29 -20.34 1.70
C HIS A 115 -17.96 -19.52 2.81
N LEU A 116 -18.19 -20.13 3.97
CA LEU A 116 -18.81 -19.49 5.14
C LEU A 116 -17.94 -18.35 5.71
N SER A 117 -16.62 -18.41 5.52
CA SER A 117 -15.67 -17.36 5.92
C SER A 117 -15.60 -16.19 4.93
N GLY A 118 -16.29 -16.27 3.79
CA GLY A 118 -16.31 -15.22 2.78
C GLY A 118 -15.11 -15.21 1.81
N LEU A 119 -14.36 -16.31 1.71
CA LEU A 119 -13.33 -16.48 0.66
C LEU A 119 -14.01 -16.49 -0.71
N GLN A 120 -13.38 -15.88 -1.71
CA GLN A 120 -13.91 -15.79 -3.08
C GLN A 120 -12.95 -16.37 -4.12
N ILE A 121 -13.52 -16.85 -5.22
CA ILE A 121 -12.74 -17.31 -6.38
C ILE A 121 -12.08 -16.08 -7.02
N GLY A 122 -10.77 -16.15 -7.24
CA GLY A 122 -9.94 -15.03 -7.69
C GLY A 122 -9.13 -14.36 -6.57
N ASP A 123 -9.43 -14.63 -5.29
CA ASP A 123 -8.66 -14.06 -4.17
C ASP A 123 -7.19 -14.44 -4.23
N ILE A 124 -6.30 -13.47 -4.02
CA ILE A 124 -4.85 -13.64 -4.06
C ILE A 124 -4.32 -13.90 -2.64
N LEU A 125 -3.68 -15.05 -2.44
CA LEU A 125 -3.07 -15.44 -1.18
C LEU A 125 -1.72 -14.74 -1.02
N ALA A 126 -1.74 -13.49 -0.55
CA ALA A 126 -0.53 -12.66 -0.32
C ALA A 126 0.16 -12.95 1.04
N SER A 127 -0.57 -13.51 2.01
CA SER A 127 -0.02 -13.91 3.30
C SER A 127 -0.87 -15.02 3.91
N ILE A 128 -0.26 -15.91 4.70
CA ILE A 128 -0.93 -17.01 5.40
C ILE A 128 -0.35 -17.11 6.81
N ASN A 129 -1.20 -17.03 7.83
CA ASN A 129 -0.89 -16.87 9.25
C ASN A 129 0.12 -15.74 9.54
N GLY A 130 0.07 -14.67 8.73
CA GLY A 130 1.02 -13.56 8.78
C GLY A 130 2.38 -13.82 8.10
N VAL A 131 2.62 -15.00 7.54
CA VAL A 131 3.79 -15.29 6.69
C VAL A 131 3.50 -14.81 5.27
N ASN A 132 4.33 -13.92 4.75
CA ASN A 132 4.20 -13.43 3.37
C ASN A 132 4.61 -14.54 2.37
N THR A 133 3.77 -14.79 1.36
CA THR A 133 3.89 -15.91 0.41
C THR A 133 4.64 -15.56 -0.88
N ASP A 134 5.14 -14.33 -1.01
CA ASP A 134 5.90 -13.89 -2.18
C ASP A 134 7.11 -14.79 -2.46
N GLY A 135 7.29 -15.17 -3.73
CA GLY A 135 8.32 -16.12 -4.16
C GLY A 135 8.13 -17.58 -3.72
N PHE A 136 7.08 -17.94 -2.96
CA PHE A 136 6.88 -19.32 -2.52
C PHE A 136 6.43 -20.21 -3.69
N SER A 137 6.96 -21.43 -3.74
CA SER A 137 6.43 -22.45 -4.65
C SER A 137 5.06 -22.94 -4.19
N HIS A 138 4.25 -23.42 -5.15
CA HIS A 138 2.93 -24.02 -4.89
C HIS A 138 2.97 -25.03 -3.73
N LYS A 139 3.98 -25.90 -3.69
CA LYS A 139 4.16 -26.89 -2.63
C LYS A 139 4.34 -26.22 -1.25
N GLN A 140 5.19 -25.20 -1.13
CA GLN A 140 5.41 -24.50 0.14
C GLN A 140 4.12 -23.84 0.66
N ILE A 141 3.30 -23.30 -0.24
CA ILE A 141 2.00 -22.69 0.13
C ILE A 141 1.02 -23.77 0.61
N VAL A 142 0.92 -24.90 -0.10
CA VAL A 142 0.10 -26.06 0.30
C VAL A 142 0.55 -26.62 1.66
N ASP A 143 1.86 -26.78 1.87
CA ASP A 143 2.42 -27.30 3.12
C ASP A 143 2.20 -26.30 4.28
N LEU A 144 2.27 -24.99 4.02
CA LEU A 144 1.94 -23.94 5.00
C LEU A 144 0.46 -24.02 5.42
N ILE A 145 -0.47 -24.09 4.46
CA ILE A 145 -1.91 -24.25 4.74
C ILE A 145 -2.18 -25.53 5.55
N LYS A 146 -1.54 -26.65 5.19
CA LYS A 146 -1.68 -27.92 5.93
C LYS A 146 -1.11 -27.85 7.34
N SER A 147 0.04 -27.20 7.53
CA SER A 147 0.68 -27.02 8.85
C SER A 147 -0.13 -26.13 9.81
N SER A 148 -1.10 -25.39 9.29
CA SER A 148 -1.98 -24.49 10.07
C SER A 148 -2.99 -25.25 10.95
N GLY A 149 -3.12 -26.58 10.78
CA GLY A 149 -4.11 -27.37 11.50
C GLY A 149 -5.53 -26.94 11.12
N ASN A 150 -6.35 -26.60 12.12
CA ASN A 150 -7.77 -26.31 11.94
C ASN A 150 -8.10 -24.80 11.75
N TYR A 151 -7.12 -23.91 11.89
CA TYR A 151 -7.31 -22.46 11.80
C TYR A 151 -6.34 -21.85 10.78
N LEU A 152 -6.86 -21.06 9.85
CA LEU A 152 -6.09 -20.36 8.80
C LEU A 152 -6.43 -18.86 8.84
N ARG A 153 -5.45 -17.97 8.66
CA ARG A 153 -5.62 -16.51 8.72
C ARG A 153 -4.74 -15.77 7.70
#